data_AF-A0A851GES1-F1
#
_entry.id   AF-A0A851GES1-F1
#
_cell.length_a   1.000
_cell.length_b   1.000
_cell.length_c   1.000
_cell.angle_alpha   90.00
_cell.angle_beta   90.00
_cell.angle_gamma   90.00
#
_symmetry.space_group_name_H-M   'P 1'
#
loop_
_entity.id
_entity.type
_entity.pdbx_description
1 polymer ?
#
loop_
_entity_poly.entity_id
_entity_poly.type
_entity_poly.pdbx_seq_one_letter_code
_entity_poly.pdbx_strand_id
1 'polypeptide(L)'
;MKTINKTIILAFIGASSCMFTSCVVEPGANGNLTYDPAAYAPANNYAADQQAAYRMGYGHGRSDGQTNKSQNFRRYSYEYNPSTQYKFSAGYRAGYTNYTRNNVHGNHPQGYGRMTATVGQRQVQIMQNGRVVSTLRTASPNIESHHFTSGQSQMVVKSRGNHGPATVELFDTRTGVLRDKVLAYAIKNGQPSWARGMQD
;
A
#
# COMPACT_ATOMS: atom_id res chain seq x y z
N MET A 1 -66.95 -6.84 -35.18
CA MET A 1 -66.02 -7.99 -35.13
C MET A 1 -64.59 -7.46 -35.21
N LYS A 2 -63.71 -7.89 -34.28
CA LYS A 2 -62.23 -7.72 -34.25
C LYS A 2 -61.69 -6.29 -34.09
N THR A 3 -60.64 -5.97 -33.33
CA THR A 3 -59.92 -6.54 -32.17
C THR A 3 -59.11 -5.36 -31.60
N ILE A 4 -59.00 -5.25 -30.28
CA ILE A 4 -58.11 -4.30 -29.58
C ILE A 4 -56.65 -4.74 -29.79
N ASN A 5 -55.72 -3.81 -30.03
CA ASN A 5 -54.35 -3.96 -29.52
C ASN A 5 -53.68 -2.59 -29.29
N LYS A 6 -53.26 -2.40 -28.03
CA LYS A 6 -52.52 -1.27 -27.50
C LYS A 6 -51.04 -1.43 -27.81
N THR A 7 -50.36 -0.38 -28.27
CA THR A 7 -48.96 -0.10 -27.88
C THR A 7 -48.72 1.41 -27.93
N ILE A 8 -48.49 2.00 -26.77
CA ILE A 8 -48.05 3.38 -26.59
C ILE A 8 -46.54 3.42 -26.84
N ILE A 9 -46.09 4.19 -27.83
CA ILE A 9 -44.68 4.47 -28.08
C ILE A 9 -44.36 5.82 -27.41
N LEU A 10 -43.73 5.78 -26.23
CA LEU A 10 -43.07 6.96 -25.66
C LEU A 10 -41.70 7.12 -26.34
N ALA A 11 -41.57 8.16 -27.16
CA ALA A 11 -40.28 8.61 -27.68
C ALA A 11 -39.57 9.41 -26.56
N PHE A 12 -38.53 8.83 -25.97
CA PHE A 12 -37.58 9.61 -25.16
C PHE A 12 -36.57 10.26 -26.11
N ILE A 13 -36.61 11.60 -26.15
CA ILE A 13 -35.57 12.45 -26.72
C ILE A 13 -34.28 12.14 -25.95
N GLY A 14 -33.35 11.46 -26.62
CA GLY A 14 -32.02 11.19 -26.09
C GLY A 14 -31.26 12.50 -25.95
N ALA A 15 -31.21 13.02 -24.72
CA ALA A 15 -30.21 14.01 -24.35
C ALA A 15 -28.84 13.38 -24.57
N SER A 16 -28.06 13.93 -25.50
CA SER A 16 -26.62 13.66 -25.60
C SER A 16 -25.98 14.10 -24.29
N SER A 17 -25.90 13.14 -23.37
CA SER A 17 -25.20 13.27 -22.12
C SER A 17 -23.74 13.43 -22.46
N CYS A 18 -23.15 14.56 -22.09
CA CYS A 18 -21.71 14.76 -22.12
C CYS A 18 -21.07 13.54 -21.46
N MET A 19 -20.30 12.75 -22.20
CA MET A 19 -19.53 11.65 -21.63
C MET A 19 -18.41 12.26 -20.80
N PHE A 20 -18.74 12.62 -19.56
CA PHE A 20 -17.73 12.74 -18.52
C PHE A 20 -17.15 11.34 -18.37
N THR A 21 -15.97 11.09 -18.94
CA THR A 21 -15.14 9.96 -18.53
C THR A 21 -14.68 10.25 -17.11
N SER A 22 -15.59 10.08 -16.15
CA SER A 22 -15.23 10.10 -14.75
C SER A 22 -14.28 8.92 -14.57
N CYS A 23 -13.06 9.19 -14.14
CA CYS A 23 -12.25 8.21 -13.46
C CYS A 23 -13.07 7.72 -12.24
N VAL A 24 -13.92 6.71 -12.45
CA VAL A 24 -14.65 6.09 -11.36
C VAL A 24 -13.60 5.38 -10.51
N VAL A 25 -13.16 6.04 -9.46
CA VAL A 25 -12.43 5.43 -8.37
C VAL A 25 -13.44 4.55 -7.66
N GLU A 26 -13.33 3.23 -7.83
CA GLU A 26 -14.13 2.30 -7.04
C GLU A 26 -13.84 2.55 -5.55
N PRO A 27 -14.87 2.84 -4.72
CA PRO A 27 -14.67 2.99 -3.29
C PRO A 27 -14.22 1.65 -2.71
N GLY A 28 -13.21 1.65 -1.84
CA GLY A 28 -12.93 0.48 -1.02
C GLY A 28 -14.15 0.14 -0.15
N ALA A 29 -14.21 -1.07 0.41
CA ALA A 29 -15.34 -1.60 1.19
C ALA A 29 -15.87 -0.69 2.32
N ASN A 30 -15.15 0.37 2.69
CA ASN A 30 -15.49 1.34 3.72
C ASN A 30 -15.65 2.78 3.19
N GLY A 31 -15.86 2.99 1.89
CA GLY A 31 -16.05 4.32 1.29
C GLY A 31 -14.79 5.19 1.15
N ASN A 32 -13.60 4.66 1.50
CA ASN A 32 -12.33 5.38 1.31
C ASN A 32 -11.85 5.28 -0.14
N LEU A 33 -11.65 6.44 -0.77
CA LEU A 33 -11.03 6.59 -2.10
C LEU A 33 -9.55 6.17 -2.02
N THR A 34 -9.26 4.91 -2.33
CA THR A 34 -7.88 4.43 -2.47
C THR A 34 -7.50 4.51 -3.94
N TYR A 35 -6.96 5.65 -4.35
CA TYR A 35 -6.40 5.82 -5.68
C TYR A 35 -5.14 4.95 -5.83
N ASP A 36 -5.26 3.82 -6.54
CA ASP A 36 -4.13 2.99 -7.00
C ASP A 36 -3.94 3.19 -8.52
N PRO A 37 -3.23 4.23 -8.94
CA PRO A 37 -3.11 4.65 -10.34
C PRO A 37 -2.53 3.56 -11.26
N ALA A 38 -1.70 2.64 -10.73
CA ALA A 38 -1.13 1.56 -11.50
C ALA A 38 -2.12 0.41 -11.78
N ALA A 39 -3.19 0.26 -10.96
CA ALA A 39 -4.27 -0.69 -11.24
C ALA A 39 -5.11 -0.30 -12.49
N TYR A 40 -5.07 0.99 -12.86
CA TYR A 40 -5.88 1.56 -13.95
C TYR A 40 -5.07 1.91 -15.21
N ALA A 41 -3.75 2.14 -15.10
CA ALA A 41 -2.92 2.73 -16.16
C ALA A 41 -2.85 1.93 -17.49
N PRO A 42 -2.82 0.58 -17.53
CA PRO A 42 -3.00 -0.18 -18.77
C PRO A 42 -4.39 -0.82 -18.92
N ALA A 43 -5.19 -0.85 -17.85
CA ALA A 43 -6.49 -1.51 -17.82
C ALA A 43 -7.60 -0.73 -18.56
N ASN A 44 -7.44 0.60 -18.67
CA ASN A 44 -8.44 1.49 -19.26
C ASN A 44 -8.60 1.35 -20.78
N ASN A 45 -7.76 0.54 -21.45
CA ASN A 45 -7.83 0.28 -22.90
C ASN A 45 -8.25 -1.16 -23.23
N TYR A 46 -8.78 -1.91 -22.26
CA TYR A 46 -9.20 -3.30 -22.46
C TYR A 46 -10.71 -3.43 -22.60
N ALA A 47 -11.15 -4.52 -23.25
CA ALA A 47 -12.54 -4.96 -23.17
C ALA A 47 -12.93 -5.21 -21.70
N ALA A 48 -14.21 -5.06 -21.35
CA ALA A 48 -14.66 -5.05 -19.96
C ALA A 48 -14.26 -6.32 -19.16
N ASP A 49 -14.33 -7.48 -19.80
CA ASP A 49 -13.92 -8.78 -19.24
C ASP A 49 -12.41 -8.86 -19.01
N GLN A 50 -11.63 -8.35 -19.95
CA GLN A 50 -10.17 -8.25 -19.88
C GLN A 50 -9.71 -7.23 -18.83
N GLN A 51 -10.45 -6.14 -18.66
CA GLN A 51 -10.20 -5.12 -17.65
C GLN A 51 -10.44 -5.69 -16.25
N ALA A 52 -11.55 -6.39 -16.04
CA ALA A 52 -11.85 -7.06 -14.78
C ALA A 52 -10.75 -8.08 -14.42
N ALA A 53 -10.34 -8.92 -15.38
CA ALA A 53 -9.27 -9.88 -15.19
C ALA A 53 -7.93 -9.24 -14.82
N TYR A 54 -7.57 -8.12 -15.46
CA TYR A 54 -6.39 -7.36 -15.11
C TYR A 54 -6.44 -6.85 -13.66
N ARG A 55 -7.57 -6.26 -13.25
CA ARG A 55 -7.75 -5.76 -11.87
C ARG A 55 -7.68 -6.87 -10.83
N MET A 56 -8.31 -8.01 -11.09
CA MET A 56 -8.23 -9.19 -10.20
C MET A 56 -6.79 -9.70 -10.10
N GLY A 57 -6.10 -9.86 -11.23
CA GLY A 57 -4.68 -10.23 -11.25
C GLY A 57 -3.83 -9.26 -10.43
N TYR A 58 -4.02 -7.96 -10.62
CA TYR A 58 -3.29 -6.91 -9.90
C TYR A 58 -3.47 -6.99 -8.39
N GLY A 59 -4.70 -7.18 -7.91
CA GLY A 59 -4.98 -7.38 -6.49
C GLY A 59 -4.24 -8.58 -5.90
N HIS A 60 -4.26 -9.72 -6.60
CA HIS A 60 -3.54 -10.93 -6.18
C HIS A 60 -2.02 -10.75 -6.19
N GLY A 61 -1.49 -10.11 -7.23
CA GLY A 61 -0.05 -9.80 -7.32
C GLY A 61 0.41 -8.94 -6.16
N ARG A 62 -0.35 -7.88 -5.85
CA ARG A 62 -0.10 -7.00 -4.71
C ARG A 62 -0.11 -7.76 -3.38
N SER A 63 -1.15 -8.57 -3.14
CA SER A 63 -1.29 -9.39 -1.93
C SER A 63 -0.11 -10.36 -1.76
N ASP A 64 0.27 -11.07 -2.83
CA ASP A 64 1.37 -12.02 -2.81
C ASP A 64 2.73 -11.32 -2.59
N GLY A 65 2.95 -10.15 -3.22
CA GLY A 65 4.14 -9.33 -3.02
C GLY A 65 4.29 -8.84 -1.58
N GLN A 66 3.19 -8.37 -0.98
CA GLN A 66 3.15 -7.89 0.41
C GLN A 66 3.36 -9.03 1.42
N THR A 67 2.77 -10.20 1.16
CA THR A 67 2.87 -11.38 2.03
C THR A 67 4.13 -12.23 1.77
N ASN A 68 5.01 -11.79 0.86
CA ASN A 68 6.26 -12.48 0.49
C ASN A 68 6.04 -13.93 0.04
N LYS A 69 4.93 -14.15 -0.68
CA LYS A 69 4.68 -15.39 -1.40
C LYS A 69 5.43 -15.39 -2.72
N SER A 70 5.70 -16.56 -3.29
CA SER A 70 6.34 -16.66 -4.60
C SER A 70 5.47 -16.08 -5.72
N GLN A 71 6.12 -15.50 -6.74
CA GLN A 71 5.48 -14.93 -7.94
C GLN A 71 4.83 -16.01 -8.79
N ASN A 72 3.60 -16.39 -8.46
CA ASN A 72 2.90 -17.48 -9.12
C ASN A 72 1.43 -17.15 -9.35
N PHE A 73 1.13 -16.47 -10.46
CA PHE A 73 -0.24 -16.16 -10.85
C PHE A 73 -1.07 -17.43 -11.14
N ARG A 74 -0.42 -18.55 -11.51
CA ARG A 74 -1.11 -19.82 -11.78
C ARG A 74 -1.78 -20.40 -10.54
N ARG A 75 -1.43 -19.92 -9.35
CA ARG A 75 -2.16 -20.22 -8.11
C ARG A 75 -3.64 -19.84 -8.20
N TYR A 76 -3.98 -18.87 -9.04
CA TYR A 76 -5.32 -18.34 -9.25
C TYR A 76 -5.93 -18.81 -10.57
N SER A 77 -5.55 -20.00 -11.04
CA SER A 77 -6.01 -20.55 -12.33
C SER A 77 -7.52 -20.74 -12.45
N TYR A 78 -8.24 -20.77 -11.33
CA TYR A 78 -9.70 -20.86 -11.27
C TYR A 78 -10.39 -19.50 -11.45
N GLU A 79 -9.66 -18.39 -11.43
CA GLU A 79 -10.22 -17.03 -11.53
C GLU A 79 -10.11 -16.42 -12.93
N TYR A 80 -9.46 -17.13 -13.85
CA TYR A 80 -9.31 -16.72 -15.24
C TYR A 80 -9.54 -17.89 -16.18
N ASN A 81 -9.90 -17.56 -17.41
CA ASN A 81 -10.07 -18.51 -18.52
C ASN A 81 -9.01 -18.21 -19.62
N PRO A 82 -8.92 -19.03 -20.68
CA PRO A 82 -7.91 -18.81 -21.72
C PRO A 82 -7.93 -17.41 -22.36
N SER A 83 -9.10 -16.78 -22.50
CA SER A 83 -9.22 -15.44 -23.10
C SER A 83 -8.77 -14.31 -22.16
N THR A 84 -8.85 -14.52 -20.84
CA THR A 84 -8.52 -13.51 -19.81
C THR A 84 -7.19 -13.76 -19.11
N GLN A 85 -6.63 -14.97 -19.22
CA GLN A 85 -5.38 -15.40 -18.58
C GLN A 85 -4.23 -14.44 -18.85
N TYR A 86 -4.07 -14.00 -20.09
CA TYR A 86 -3.00 -13.07 -20.46
C TYR A 86 -3.10 -11.77 -19.66
N LYS A 87 -4.31 -11.20 -19.54
CA LYS A 87 -4.57 -9.94 -18.83
C LYS A 87 -4.46 -10.10 -17.33
N PHE A 88 -4.97 -11.20 -16.79
CA PHE A 88 -4.79 -11.55 -15.40
C PHE A 88 -3.30 -11.65 -15.04
N SER A 89 -2.52 -12.38 -15.85
CA SER A 89 -1.08 -12.53 -15.62
C SER A 89 -0.32 -11.20 -15.70
N ALA A 90 -0.72 -10.30 -16.61
CA ALA A 90 -0.16 -8.97 -16.73
C ALA A 90 -0.46 -8.10 -15.51
N GLY A 91 -1.71 -8.12 -15.03
CA GLY A 91 -2.12 -7.47 -13.78
C GLY A 91 -1.35 -8.01 -12.59
N TYR A 92 -1.29 -9.35 -12.45
CA TYR A 92 -0.57 -10.02 -11.38
C TYR A 92 0.91 -9.65 -11.35
N ARG A 93 1.59 -9.67 -12.50
CA ARG A 93 3.01 -9.28 -12.55
C ARG A 93 3.20 -7.82 -12.17
N ALA A 94 2.33 -6.93 -12.62
CA ALA A 94 2.38 -5.51 -12.25
C ALA A 94 2.20 -5.31 -10.74
N GLY A 95 1.13 -5.87 -10.15
CA GLY A 95 0.90 -5.81 -8.71
C GLY A 95 2.00 -6.49 -7.90
N TYR A 96 2.52 -7.62 -8.36
CA TYR A 96 3.59 -8.32 -7.65
C TYR A 96 4.89 -7.53 -7.68
N THR A 97 5.36 -7.11 -8.86
CA THR A 97 6.59 -6.31 -8.99
C THR A 97 6.52 -5.03 -8.16
N ASN A 98 5.42 -4.29 -8.22
CA ASN A 98 5.26 -3.02 -7.51
C ASN A 98 5.27 -3.16 -5.97
N TYR A 99 4.89 -4.33 -5.45
CA TYR A 99 4.71 -4.54 -4.01
C TYR A 99 5.60 -5.65 -3.43
N THR A 100 6.54 -6.19 -4.22
CA THR A 100 7.56 -7.10 -3.72
C THR A 100 8.56 -6.39 -2.82
N ARG A 101 8.93 -7.06 -1.72
CA ARG A 101 9.88 -6.59 -0.72
C ARG A 101 11.26 -6.16 -1.28
N ASN A 102 11.61 -6.62 -2.49
CA ASN A 102 12.92 -6.43 -3.12
C ASN A 102 12.94 -5.44 -4.32
N ASN A 103 11.79 -5.05 -4.91
CA ASN A 103 11.74 -4.11 -6.05
C ASN A 103 11.26 -2.72 -5.62
N VAL A 104 12.03 -2.08 -4.75
CA VAL A 104 11.77 -0.71 -4.31
C VAL A 104 12.85 0.19 -4.88
N HIS A 105 12.70 0.50 -6.18
CA HIS A 105 13.54 1.43 -6.92
C HIS A 105 12.95 2.85 -6.85
N GLY A 106 13.82 3.85 -6.68
CA GLY A 106 13.46 5.24 -6.34
C GLY A 106 12.67 6.05 -7.38
N ASN A 107 12.33 5.49 -8.53
CA ASN A 107 11.66 6.20 -9.65
C ASN A 107 10.28 5.63 -10.04
N HIS A 108 9.62 4.83 -9.19
CA HIS A 108 8.32 4.27 -9.57
C HIS A 108 7.14 5.22 -9.23
N PRO A 109 6.29 5.58 -10.22
CA PRO A 109 5.12 6.42 -9.98
C PRO A 109 4.02 5.57 -9.32
N GLN A 110 3.86 5.79 -8.01
CA GLN A 110 2.65 5.54 -7.20
C GLN A 110 2.32 4.08 -6.82
N GLY A 111 2.75 3.75 -5.59
CA GLY A 111 2.24 2.68 -4.75
C GLY A 111 2.98 2.75 -3.41
N TYR A 112 2.71 3.79 -2.61
CA TYR A 112 3.39 4.13 -1.34
C TYR A 112 4.79 3.48 -1.22
N GLY A 113 5.76 4.00 -1.98
CA GLY A 113 7.09 3.39 -2.11
C GLY A 113 7.75 3.12 -0.75
N ARG A 114 8.74 2.22 -0.72
CA ARG A 114 9.54 1.91 0.48
C ARG A 114 9.80 3.18 1.27
N MET A 115 9.30 3.20 2.50
CA MET A 115 9.63 4.27 3.41
C MET A 115 11.13 4.20 3.70
N THR A 116 11.79 5.33 3.62
CA THR A 116 13.18 5.49 4.07
C THR A 116 13.19 6.38 5.31
N ALA A 117 14.30 6.34 6.04
CA ALA A 117 14.48 7.11 7.24
C ALA A 117 15.73 7.97 7.09
N THR A 118 15.61 9.25 7.42
CA THR A 118 16.74 10.17 7.51
C THR A 118 16.89 10.59 8.95
N VAL A 119 18.04 10.26 9.54
CA VAL A 119 18.37 10.62 10.93
C VAL A 119 18.87 12.06 10.95
N GLY A 120 18.28 12.85 11.83
CA GLY A 120 18.77 14.17 12.22
C GLY A 120 18.94 14.25 13.73
N GLN A 121 19.37 15.41 14.23
CA GLN A 121 19.47 15.61 15.67
C GLN A 121 18.09 15.50 16.32
N ARG A 122 17.94 14.57 17.29
CA ARG A 122 16.69 14.32 18.03
C ARG A 122 15.47 13.96 17.16
N GLN A 123 15.68 13.54 15.92
CA GLN A 123 14.57 13.21 15.04
C GLN A 123 14.93 12.19 13.98
N VAL A 124 13.91 11.46 13.53
CA VAL A 124 13.96 10.67 12.31
C VAL A 124 12.87 11.14 11.38
N GLN A 125 13.23 11.59 10.19
CA GLN A 125 12.26 11.91 9.14
C GLN A 125 11.93 10.64 8.37
N ILE A 126 10.65 10.30 8.31
CA ILE A 126 10.16 9.22 7.45
C ILE A 126 9.92 9.83 6.07
N MET A 127 10.63 9.30 5.09
CA MET A 127 10.62 9.77 3.72
C MET A 127 9.92 8.76 2.83
N GLN A 128 9.13 9.24 1.89
CA GLN A 128 8.48 8.43 0.87
C GLN A 128 8.45 9.20 -0.43
N ASN A 129 9.01 8.62 -1.49
CA ASN A 129 9.10 9.26 -2.82
C ASN A 129 9.71 10.67 -2.76
N GLY A 130 10.77 10.83 -1.96
CA GLY A 130 11.46 12.11 -1.77
C GLY A 130 10.72 13.16 -0.93
N ARG A 131 9.57 12.82 -0.35
CA ARG A 131 8.78 13.72 0.51
C ARG A 131 8.79 13.23 1.96
N VAL A 132 8.80 14.16 2.90
CA VAL A 132 8.60 13.84 4.32
C VAL A 132 7.15 13.43 4.53
N VAL A 133 6.94 12.21 5.04
CA VAL A 133 5.65 11.68 5.47
C VAL A 133 5.37 12.09 6.92
N SER A 134 6.35 11.91 7.78
CA SER A 134 6.25 12.25 9.20
C SER A 134 7.64 12.51 9.79
N THR A 135 7.66 13.10 10.98
CA THR A 135 8.89 13.28 11.77
C THR A 135 8.70 12.63 13.13
N LEU A 136 9.54 11.65 13.44
CA LEU A 136 9.59 11.00 14.74
C LEU A 136 10.45 11.85 15.66
N ARG A 137 9.91 12.27 16.81
CA ARG A 137 10.64 13.05 17.81
C ARG A 137 11.12 12.11 18.90
N THR A 138 12.44 11.94 18.99
CA THR A 138 13.04 11.03 19.98
C THR A 138 13.15 11.70 21.35
N ALA A 139 13.09 10.88 22.40
CA ALA A 139 13.31 11.32 23.78
C ALA A 139 14.68 11.99 23.95
N SER A 140 15.70 11.42 23.29
CA SER A 140 17.09 11.83 23.44
C SER A 140 17.72 12.28 22.11
N PRO A 141 18.76 13.15 22.16
CA PRO A 141 19.31 13.77 20.96
C PRO A 141 20.14 12.83 20.08
N ASN A 142 20.85 11.87 20.67
CA ASN A 142 21.78 11.01 19.95
C ASN A 142 21.06 9.71 19.57
N ILE A 143 20.79 9.53 18.28
CA ILE A 143 20.16 8.30 17.76
C ILE A 143 21.26 7.28 17.48
N GLU A 144 21.20 6.14 18.18
CA GLU A 144 22.21 5.09 18.08
C GLU A 144 21.82 4.05 17.02
N SER A 145 20.53 3.69 16.97
CA SER A 145 20.00 2.74 16.00
C SER A 145 18.53 2.98 15.71
N HIS A 146 18.08 2.53 14.54
CA HIS A 146 16.68 2.56 14.16
C HIS A 146 16.39 1.47 13.14
N HIS A 147 15.17 0.95 13.13
CA HIS A 147 14.70 0.05 12.07
C HIS A 147 13.20 0.12 11.89
N PHE A 148 12.74 -0.17 10.68
CA PHE A 148 11.31 -0.37 10.41
C PHE A 148 10.85 -1.72 10.93
N THR A 149 9.65 -1.77 11.51
CA THR A 149 8.97 -2.99 11.94
C THR A 149 7.52 -2.98 11.45
N SER A 150 6.80 -4.08 11.67
CA SER A 150 5.36 -4.19 11.31
C SER A 150 5.08 -3.77 9.85
N GLY A 151 5.93 -4.22 8.91
CA GLY A 151 5.79 -3.87 7.49
C GLY A 151 6.00 -2.38 7.17
N GLN A 152 6.89 -1.70 7.89
CA GLN A 152 7.14 -0.25 7.81
C GLN A 152 6.00 0.65 8.31
N SER A 153 4.94 0.10 8.92
CA SER A 153 3.92 0.92 9.62
C SER A 153 4.43 1.49 10.94
N GLN A 154 5.51 0.91 11.46
CA GLN A 154 6.14 1.33 12.70
C GLN A 154 7.66 1.42 12.53
N MET A 155 8.28 2.25 13.37
CA MET A 155 9.72 2.36 13.46
C MET A 155 10.15 2.33 14.92
N VAL A 156 11.15 1.53 15.20
CA VAL A 156 11.80 1.44 16.50
C VAL A 156 13.04 2.32 16.45
N VAL A 157 13.21 3.21 17.42
CA VAL A 157 14.36 4.13 17.50
C VAL A 157 15.00 4.02 18.88
N LYS A 158 16.30 3.76 18.93
CA LYS A 158 17.11 3.82 20.14
C LYS A 158 17.85 5.16 20.18
N SER A 159 17.71 5.87 21.28
CA SER A 159 18.39 7.15 21.48
C SER A 159 18.91 7.35 22.91
N ARG A 160 20.00 8.11 23.06
CA ARG A 160 20.67 8.43 24.33
C ARG A 160 21.05 9.91 24.42
N GLY A 161 21.14 10.42 25.64
CA GLY A 161 21.85 11.67 25.91
C GLY A 161 23.37 11.49 25.80
N ASN A 162 24.15 12.50 26.19
CA ASN A 162 25.61 12.36 26.27
C ASN A 162 26.02 11.40 27.42
N HIS A 163 25.18 11.30 28.44
CA HIS A 163 25.31 10.40 29.57
C HIS A 163 23.94 9.80 29.91
N GLY A 164 23.94 8.64 30.57
CA GLY A 164 22.71 7.97 31.03
C GLY A 164 22.21 6.85 30.12
N PRO A 165 21.11 6.19 30.52
CA PRO A 165 20.58 5.02 29.84
C PRO A 165 19.94 5.37 28.50
N ALA A 166 20.08 4.48 27.51
CA ALA A 166 19.37 4.63 26.24
C ALA A 166 17.87 4.33 26.40
N THR A 167 17.05 5.04 25.64
CA THR A 167 15.61 4.80 25.51
C THR A 167 15.31 4.22 24.14
N VAL A 168 14.44 3.22 24.08
CA VAL A 168 13.93 2.62 22.85
C VAL A 168 12.45 2.98 22.71
N GLU A 169 12.10 3.62 21.60
CA GLU A 169 10.77 4.16 21.33
C GLU A 169 10.17 3.51 20.08
N LEU A 170 8.90 3.13 20.15
CA LEU A 170 8.13 2.63 19.02
C LEU A 170 7.22 3.75 18.49
N PHE A 171 7.37 4.11 17.23
CA PHE A 171 6.54 5.13 16.59
C PHE A 171 5.69 4.57 15.46
N ASP A 172 4.57 5.22 15.20
CA ASP A 172 3.81 5.09 13.95
C ASP A 172 4.46 5.93 12.84
N THR A 173 4.78 5.32 11.71
CA THR A 173 5.58 5.96 10.65
C THR A 173 4.80 6.97 9.82
N ARG A 174 3.46 6.91 9.84
CA ARG A 174 2.61 7.84 9.08
C ARG A 174 2.27 9.08 9.89
N THR A 175 2.03 8.91 11.18
CA THR A 175 1.58 9.99 12.07
C THR A 175 2.70 10.58 12.91
N GLY A 176 3.80 9.84 13.11
CA GLY A 176 4.88 10.22 14.02
C GLY A 176 4.54 10.04 15.50
N VAL A 177 3.37 9.47 15.81
CA VAL A 177 2.91 9.27 17.20
C VAL A 177 3.74 8.19 17.88
N LEU A 178 4.22 8.51 19.09
CA LEU A 178 4.83 7.54 20.00
C LEU A 178 3.76 6.54 20.46
N ARG A 179 4.00 5.25 20.24
CA ARG A 179 3.10 4.15 20.59
C ARG A 179 3.51 3.47 21.89
N ASP A 180 4.81 3.30 22.09
CA ASP A 180 5.35 2.60 23.25
C ASP A 180 6.81 3.01 23.51
N LYS A 181 7.30 2.76 24.73
CA LYS A 181 8.63 3.14 25.19
C LYS A 181 9.16 2.16 26.23
N VAL A 182 10.44 1.83 26.11
CA VAL A 182 11.18 1.04 27.10
C VAL A 182 12.61 1.57 27.25
N LEU A 183 13.19 1.43 28.43
CA LEU A 183 14.62 1.68 28.62
C LEU A 183 15.43 0.51 28.04
N ALA A 184 16.55 0.77 27.37
CA ALA A 184 17.31 -0.26 26.67
C ALA A 184 17.78 -1.38 27.62
N TYR A 185 18.23 -1.04 28.82
CA TYR A 185 18.64 -2.01 29.85
C TYR A 185 17.47 -2.82 30.44
N ALA A 186 16.23 -2.35 30.25
CA ALA A 186 15.03 -3.04 30.73
C ALA A 186 14.55 -4.12 29.73
N ILE A 187 15.11 -4.13 28.51
CA ILE A 187 14.81 -5.15 27.51
C ILE A 187 15.50 -6.45 27.91
N LYS A 188 14.73 -7.38 28.47
CA LYS A 188 15.22 -8.71 28.90
C LYS A 188 14.60 -9.78 28.03
N ASN A 189 15.41 -10.75 27.60
CA ASN A 189 14.97 -11.86 26.74
C ASN A 189 14.24 -11.38 25.45
N GLY A 190 14.61 -10.19 24.97
CA GLY A 190 13.99 -9.55 23.80
C GLY A 190 12.54 -9.12 24.00
N GLN A 191 12.12 -8.84 25.24
CA GLN A 191 10.81 -8.25 25.54
C GLN A 191 10.95 -6.75 25.88
N PRO A 192 10.04 -5.89 25.38
CA PRO A 192 8.94 -6.22 24.49
C PRO A 192 9.43 -6.68 23.10
N SER A 193 8.70 -7.57 22.45
CA SER A 193 9.15 -8.24 21.21
C SER A 193 9.52 -7.28 20.08
N TRP A 194 8.85 -6.13 20.01
CA TRP A 194 9.15 -5.07 19.05
C TRP A 194 10.49 -4.38 19.31
N ALA A 195 11.05 -4.46 20.52
CA ALA A 195 12.33 -3.88 20.91
C ALA A 195 13.50 -4.89 20.87
N ARG A 196 13.26 -6.12 20.43
CA ARG A 196 14.29 -7.17 20.37
C ARG A 196 15.50 -6.70 19.55
N GLY A 197 16.71 -6.83 20.12
CA GLY A 197 17.95 -6.39 19.49
C GLY A 197 18.33 -4.94 19.77
N MET A 198 17.52 -4.21 20.53
CA MET A 198 17.78 -2.81 20.93
C MET A 198 18.30 -2.67 22.38
N GLN A 199 18.52 -3.79 23.08
CA GLN A 199 19.07 -3.80 24.44
C GLN A 199 20.49 -3.19 24.53
N ASP A 200 20.88 -2.81 25.75
CA ASP A 200 22.28 -2.51 26.10
C ASP A 200 23.02 -3.79 26.51
#